data_AF-A0A7J4PM31-F1
#
_entry.id   AF-A0A7J4PM31-F1
#
_cell.length_a   1.000
_cell.length_b   1.000
_cell.length_c   1.000
_cell.angle_alpha   90.00
_cell.angle_beta   90.00
_cell.angle_gamma   90.00
#
_symmetry.space_group_name_H-M   'P 1'
#
loop_
_entity.id
_entity.type
_entity.pdbx_description
1 polymer ?
#
loop_
_entity_poly.entity_id
_entity_poly.type
_entity_poly.pdbx_seq_one_letter_code
_entity_poly.pdbx_strand_id
1 'polypeptide(L)'
;MLIHVNEYDTPECETLAETAKRSILTPDSLGLDRCIQCGACTASCPAARFTDYSPRQLVKRVLENDRSVLEDESIWSCFYCYSCNLRCPRNNSPVTIVQVLRQMAINEGIGLERLAYFVEIGEYLAENGASKIPGPGVRNMEKDLGGRWISFKRDLDSIRAELGLKPRDIRDTGSEVRAILEGTGFFEREKWIRSGGRGNISGFSHSTSTETVNRETVNHETASHETPQCGV
;
A
#
# COMPACT_ATOMS: atom_id res chain seq x y z
N MET A 1 -18.55 1.63 2.18
CA MET A 1 -17.68 0.51 2.59
C MET A 1 -16.99 0.01 1.34
N LEU A 2 -15.66 -0.03 1.33
CA LEU A 2 -14.84 -0.15 0.11
C LEU A 2 -14.50 -1.61 -0.17
N ILE A 3 -15.00 -2.09 -1.31
CA ILE A 3 -15.28 -3.51 -1.53
C ILE A 3 -14.09 -4.26 -2.18
N HIS A 4 -12.91 -3.65 -2.25
CA HIS A 4 -11.64 -4.31 -2.63
C HIS A 4 -10.50 -3.99 -1.65
N VAL A 5 -10.85 -3.88 -0.37
CA VAL A 5 -9.87 -3.89 0.71
C VAL A 5 -9.81 -5.30 1.24
N ASN A 6 -8.72 -6.00 0.97
CA ASN A 6 -8.49 -7.30 1.57
C ASN A 6 -8.41 -7.13 3.10
N GLU A 7 -9.26 -7.85 3.83
CA GLU A 7 -9.26 -7.85 5.31
C GLU A 7 -7.90 -8.26 5.88
N TYR A 8 -7.09 -9.02 5.12
CA TYR A 8 -5.74 -9.40 5.52
C TYR A 8 -4.72 -8.27 5.30
N ASP A 9 -4.97 -7.31 4.39
CA ASP A 9 -4.05 -6.21 4.13
C ASP A 9 -4.18 -5.11 5.19
N THR A 10 -5.41 -4.74 5.54
CA THR A 10 -5.72 -3.75 6.58
C THR A 10 -6.86 -4.26 7.46
N PRO A 11 -6.60 -5.22 8.37
CA PRO A 11 -7.63 -5.77 9.24
C PRO A 11 -8.21 -4.69 10.16
N GLU A 12 -9.53 -4.69 10.30
CA GLU A 12 -10.21 -3.83 11.27
C GLU A 12 -9.91 -4.34 12.67
N CYS A 13 -9.09 -3.58 13.41
CA CYS A 13 -8.70 -3.86 14.80
C CYS A 13 -8.97 -2.62 15.66
N GLU A 14 -8.94 -2.78 16.97
CA GLU A 14 -9.18 -1.67 17.91
C GLU A 14 -8.07 -0.62 17.84
N THR A 15 -6.83 -1.05 17.59
CA THR A 15 -5.67 -0.16 17.52
C THR A 15 -4.90 -0.24 16.20
N LEU A 16 -4.26 0.87 15.82
CA LEU A 16 -3.32 0.90 14.69
C LEU A 16 -2.17 -0.11 14.87
N ALA A 17 -1.73 -0.33 16.10
CA ALA A 17 -0.68 -1.31 16.40
C ALA A 17 -1.13 -2.74 16.15
N GLU A 18 -2.37 -3.10 16.50
CA GLU A 18 -2.95 -4.40 16.19
C GLU A 18 -3.19 -4.59 14.70
N THR A 19 -3.77 -3.59 14.02
CA THR A 19 -3.94 -3.62 12.56
C THR A 19 -2.58 -3.82 11.87
N ALA A 20 -1.54 -3.10 12.30
CA ALA A 20 -0.20 -3.29 11.78
C ALA A 20 0.32 -4.71 12.02
N LYS A 21 0.23 -5.25 13.24
CA LYS A 21 0.72 -6.60 13.57
C LYS A 21 -0.04 -7.74 12.87
N ARG A 22 -1.32 -7.55 12.56
CA ARG A 22 -2.17 -8.56 11.90
C ARG A 22 -2.18 -8.45 10.38
N SER A 23 -1.67 -7.35 9.82
CA SER A 23 -1.57 -7.18 8.38
C SER A 23 -0.56 -8.13 7.75
N ILE A 24 -0.94 -8.75 6.63
CA ILE A 24 -0.06 -9.57 5.79
C ILE A 24 1.15 -8.80 5.23
N LEU A 25 1.10 -7.46 5.23
CA LEU A 25 2.21 -6.60 4.81
C LEU A 25 3.34 -6.54 5.85
N THR A 26 3.09 -7.03 7.07
CA THR A 26 4.09 -7.08 8.13
C THR A 26 4.45 -8.52 8.45
N PRO A 27 5.71 -8.80 8.84
CA PRO A 27 6.10 -10.14 9.26
C PRO A 27 5.55 -10.46 10.66
N ASP A 28 5.19 -11.72 10.91
CA ASP A 28 4.77 -12.21 12.24
C ASP A 28 5.76 -11.87 13.36
N SER A 29 7.04 -11.75 13.01
CA SER A 29 8.12 -11.40 13.95
C SER A 29 8.21 -9.91 14.30
N LEU A 30 7.29 -9.07 13.81
CA LEU A 30 7.31 -7.62 14.00
C LEU A 30 7.39 -7.23 15.48
N GLY A 31 8.53 -6.68 15.88
CA GLY A 31 8.78 -6.23 17.25
C GLY A 31 8.23 -4.84 17.57
N LEU A 32 7.01 -4.52 17.12
CA LEU A 32 6.38 -3.20 17.29
C LEU A 32 6.24 -2.83 18.77
N ASP A 33 5.67 -3.72 19.58
CA ASP A 33 5.44 -3.53 21.02
C ASP A 33 6.75 -3.41 21.83
N ARG A 34 7.88 -3.77 21.22
CA ARG A 34 9.21 -3.73 21.83
C ARG A 34 9.96 -2.43 21.53
N CYS A 35 9.32 -1.48 20.83
CA CYS A 35 9.92 -0.21 20.45
C CYS A 35 10.31 0.61 21.69
N ILE A 36 11.60 0.96 21.79
CA ILE A 36 12.15 1.78 22.88
C ILE A 36 12.41 3.23 22.44
N GLN A 37 11.86 3.66 21.30
CA GLN A 37 12.02 5.03 20.77
C GLN A 37 13.48 5.50 20.59
N CYS A 38 14.43 4.58 20.37
CA CYS A 38 15.87 4.88 20.27
C CYS A 38 16.28 5.76 19.06
N GLY A 39 15.46 5.86 18.02
CA GLY A 39 15.72 6.72 16.86
C GLY A 39 16.70 6.18 15.81
N ALA A 40 17.21 4.94 15.95
CA ALA A 40 18.04 4.30 14.94
C ALA A 40 17.40 4.30 13.54
N CYS A 41 16.08 4.09 13.48
CA CYS A 41 15.30 4.15 12.24
C CYS A 41 15.38 5.53 11.58
N THR A 42 15.18 6.62 12.34
CA THR A 42 15.25 7.99 11.82
C THR A 42 16.68 8.33 11.38
N ALA A 43 17.69 7.99 12.18
CA ALA A 43 19.10 8.23 11.83
C ALA A 43 19.52 7.51 10.53
N SER A 44 18.94 6.34 10.25
CA SER A 44 19.22 5.57 9.02
C SER A 44 18.39 5.97 7.80
N CYS A 45 17.38 6.84 7.98
CA CYS A 45 16.38 7.09 6.96
C CYS A 45 16.85 8.17 5.97
N PRO A 46 16.95 7.87 4.65
CA PRO A 46 17.28 8.89 3.66
C PRO A 46 16.21 9.98 3.58
N ALA A 47 14.92 9.62 3.68
CA ALA A 47 13.82 10.57 3.61
C ALA A 47 13.86 11.58 4.77
N ALA A 48 14.15 11.12 5.99
CA ALA A 48 14.28 11.98 7.18
C ALA A 48 15.40 13.03 7.07
N ARG A 49 16.35 12.86 6.14
CA ARG A 49 17.41 13.84 5.88
C ARG A 49 16.92 15.03 5.05
N PHE A 50 15.89 14.85 4.25
CA PHE A 50 15.44 15.82 3.25
C PHE A 50 13.98 16.24 3.41
N THR A 51 13.24 15.62 4.34
CA THR A 51 11.83 15.93 4.65
C THR A 51 11.59 15.85 6.17
N ASP A 52 10.42 16.27 6.61
CA ASP A 52 10.00 16.19 8.03
C ASP A 52 9.61 14.76 8.46
N TYR A 53 9.77 13.76 7.60
CA TYR A 53 9.44 12.38 7.89
C TYR A 53 10.34 11.81 8.99
N SER A 54 9.72 11.28 10.04
CA SER A 54 10.43 10.57 11.10
C SER A 54 9.80 9.20 11.35
N PRO A 55 10.45 8.10 10.93
CA PRO A 55 9.93 6.76 11.20
C PRO A 55 9.82 6.45 12.70
N ARG A 56 10.64 7.10 13.55
CA ARG A 56 10.50 7.04 15.01
C ARG A 56 9.16 7.62 15.48
N GLN A 57 8.82 8.83 15.02
CA GLN A 57 7.59 9.51 15.43
C GLN A 57 6.36 8.82 14.85
N LEU A 58 6.44 8.32 13.61
CA LEU A 58 5.39 7.48 13.02
C LEU A 58 5.08 6.26 13.90
N VAL A 59 6.11 5.52 14.32
CA VAL A 59 5.91 4.37 15.23
C VAL A 59 5.35 4.80 16.59
N LYS A 60 5.78 5.94 17.13
CA LYS A 60 5.22 6.47 18.39
C LYS A 60 3.71 6.71 18.26
N ARG A 61 3.28 7.40 17.21
CA ARG A 61 1.87 7.69 16.93
C ARG A 61 1.04 6.42 16.74
N VAL A 62 1.57 5.42 16.06
CA VAL A 62 0.92 4.10 15.93
C VAL A 62 0.71 3.42 17.28
N LEU A 63 1.73 3.43 18.16
CA LEU A 63 1.61 2.85 19.50
C LEU A 63 0.66 3.65 20.42
N GLU A 64 0.53 4.95 20.18
CA GLU A 64 -0.41 5.84 20.88
C GLU A 64 -1.83 5.82 20.26
N ASN A 65 -2.04 4.98 19.23
CA ASN A 65 -3.28 4.88 18.46
C ASN A 65 -3.75 6.23 17.86
N ASP A 66 -2.81 7.12 17.52
CA ASP A 66 -3.11 8.42 16.92
C ASP A 66 -3.46 8.27 15.43
N ARG A 67 -4.76 8.17 15.15
CA ARG A 67 -5.30 8.02 13.78
C ARG A 67 -5.03 9.20 12.86
N SER A 68 -4.69 10.38 13.39
CA SER A 68 -4.33 11.53 12.54
C SER A 68 -3.06 11.27 11.71
N VAL A 69 -2.32 10.19 11.98
CA VAL A 69 -1.17 9.75 11.17
C VAL A 69 -1.58 9.34 9.75
N LEU A 70 -2.84 8.95 9.52
CA LEU A 70 -3.34 8.58 8.20
C LEU A 70 -3.44 9.79 7.25
N GLU A 71 -3.69 10.97 7.81
CA GLU A 71 -3.75 12.26 7.08
C GLU A 71 -2.38 12.95 6.98
N ASP A 72 -1.34 12.41 7.62
CA ASP A 72 -0.03 13.05 7.64
C ASP A 72 0.71 12.84 6.31
N GLU A 73 0.94 13.94 5.59
CA GLU A 73 1.63 13.94 4.30
C GLU A 73 3.03 13.29 4.34
N SER A 74 3.68 13.29 5.49
CA SER A 74 5.00 12.68 5.66
C SER A 74 4.99 11.16 5.49
N ILE A 75 3.85 10.47 5.69
CA ILE A 75 3.78 9.02 5.44
C ILE A 75 4.16 8.68 4.00
N TRP A 76 3.91 9.60 3.06
CA TRP A 76 4.24 9.48 1.63
C TRP A 76 5.73 9.72 1.29
N SER A 77 6.54 10.12 2.26
CA SER A 77 8.00 10.33 2.08
C SER A 77 8.82 9.04 2.15
N CYS A 78 8.29 7.95 2.73
CA CYS A 78 9.01 6.68 2.79
C CYS A 78 9.21 6.04 1.39
N PHE A 79 10.45 5.68 1.07
CA PHE A 79 10.81 5.03 -0.21
C PHE A 79 10.83 3.50 -0.16
N TYR A 80 10.36 2.90 0.94
CA TYR A 80 10.42 1.45 1.15
C TYR A 80 11.82 0.83 0.98
N CYS A 81 12.87 1.52 1.45
CA CYS A 81 14.25 1.02 1.35
C CYS A 81 14.65 -0.03 2.40
N TYR A 82 13.78 -0.30 3.40
CA TYR A 82 14.02 -1.23 4.50
C TYR A 82 15.21 -0.95 5.43
N SER A 83 15.95 0.15 5.27
CA SER A 83 17.07 0.52 6.17
C SER A 83 16.66 0.57 7.65
N CYS A 84 15.47 1.08 7.95
CA CYS A 84 14.97 1.16 9.32
C CYS A 84 14.68 -0.20 9.96
N ASN A 85 14.30 -1.21 9.16
CA ASN A 85 14.08 -2.58 9.62
C ASN A 85 15.42 -3.24 9.97
N LEU A 86 16.39 -3.19 9.06
CA LEU A 86 17.72 -3.78 9.25
C LEU A 86 18.46 -3.22 10.48
N ARG A 87 18.23 -1.94 10.81
CA ARG A 87 18.92 -1.25 11.92
C ARG A 87 18.19 -1.35 13.25
N CYS A 88 16.97 -1.89 13.30
CA CYS A 88 16.21 -1.89 14.53
C CYS A 88 16.73 -2.94 15.53
N PRO A 89 17.19 -2.56 16.73
CA PRO A 89 17.66 -3.52 17.74
C PRO A 89 16.53 -4.34 18.38
N ARG A 90 15.27 -4.05 18.03
CA ARG A 90 14.07 -4.67 18.61
C ARG A 90 13.25 -5.43 17.57
N ASN A 91 13.79 -5.65 16.37
CA ASN A 91 13.11 -6.27 15.24
C ASN A 91 11.83 -5.54 14.82
N ASN A 92 11.77 -4.22 15.01
CA ASN A 92 10.66 -3.40 14.53
C ASN A 92 10.89 -3.04 13.05
N SER A 93 9.81 -2.74 12.33
CA SER A 93 9.83 -2.42 10.91
C SER A 93 8.94 -1.20 10.60
N PRO A 94 9.45 0.03 10.80
CA PRO A 94 8.69 1.23 10.44
C PRO A 94 8.27 1.27 8.97
N VAL A 95 9.03 0.62 8.09
CA VAL A 95 8.73 0.52 6.65
C VAL A 95 7.48 -0.29 6.35
N THR A 96 7.27 -1.43 7.01
CA THR A 96 6.06 -2.24 6.79
C THR A 96 4.87 -1.60 7.49
N ILE A 97 5.08 -0.95 8.65
CA ILE A 97 4.03 -0.18 9.32
C ILE A 97 3.52 0.95 8.41
N VAL A 98 4.39 1.72 7.76
CA VAL A 98 3.94 2.79 6.84
C VAL A 98 3.27 2.23 5.56
N GLN A 99 3.60 1.01 5.13
CA GLN A 99 2.86 0.34 4.04
C GLN A 99 1.40 0.09 4.46
N VAL A 100 1.18 -0.43 5.69
CA VAL A 100 -0.17 -0.61 6.25
C VAL A 100 -0.88 0.74 6.38
N LEU A 101 -0.25 1.75 6.96
CA LEU A 101 -0.87 3.07 7.14
C LEU A 101 -1.25 3.72 5.81
N ARG A 102 -0.39 3.64 4.77
CA ARG A 102 -0.76 4.13 3.43
C ARG A 102 -1.93 3.35 2.86
N GLN A 103 -1.98 2.03 3.05
CA GLN A 103 -3.10 1.24 2.57
C GLN A 103 -4.40 1.63 3.29
N MET A 104 -4.36 1.86 4.60
CA MET A 104 -5.49 2.39 5.37
C MET A 104 -5.92 3.77 4.87
N ALA A 105 -4.97 4.70 4.71
CA ALA A 105 -5.25 6.05 4.19
C ALA A 105 -5.90 5.99 2.80
N ILE A 106 -5.34 5.18 1.89
CA ILE A 106 -5.93 4.95 0.57
C ILE A 106 -7.35 4.40 0.72
N ASN A 107 -7.59 3.45 1.61
CA ASN A 107 -8.93 2.90 1.86
C ASN A 107 -9.89 3.92 2.50
N GLU A 108 -9.39 5.01 3.07
CA GLU A 108 -10.23 6.12 3.56
C GLU A 108 -10.39 7.22 2.50
N GLY A 109 -9.84 7.02 1.29
CA GLY A 109 -9.86 8.01 0.20
C GLY A 109 -8.82 9.12 0.35
N ILE A 110 -7.87 8.96 1.27
CA ILE A 110 -6.80 9.93 1.56
C ILE A 110 -5.61 9.66 0.63
N GLY A 111 -5.08 10.71 0.01
CA GLY A 111 -3.88 10.65 -0.82
C GLY A 111 -4.05 9.92 -2.17
N LEU A 112 -5.28 9.76 -2.66
CA LEU A 112 -5.57 9.06 -3.93
C LEU A 112 -4.89 9.72 -5.14
N GLU A 113 -4.71 11.04 -5.12
CA GLU A 113 -4.00 11.80 -6.15
C GLU A 113 -2.54 11.34 -6.30
N ARG A 114 -1.93 10.81 -5.22
CA ARG A 114 -0.58 10.25 -5.27
C ARG A 114 -0.51 8.95 -6.05
N LEU A 115 -1.64 8.26 -6.21
CA LEU A 115 -1.72 7.02 -6.98
C LEU A 115 -1.84 7.25 -8.48
N ALA A 116 -2.24 8.45 -8.92
CA ALA A 116 -2.49 8.76 -10.34
C ALA A 116 -1.29 8.42 -11.24
N TYR A 117 -0.06 8.61 -10.76
CA TYR A 117 1.17 8.24 -11.47
C TYR A 117 1.29 6.72 -11.71
N PHE A 118 0.84 5.91 -10.74
CA PHE A 118 0.99 4.46 -10.77
C PHE A 118 -0.12 3.77 -11.55
N VAL A 119 -1.25 4.44 -11.80
CA VAL A 119 -2.34 3.87 -12.57
C VAL A 119 -1.91 3.49 -14.00
N GLU A 120 -1.15 4.37 -14.69
CA GLU A 120 -0.62 4.09 -16.03
C GLU A 120 0.28 2.85 -16.06
N ILE A 121 0.95 2.53 -14.95
CA ILE A 121 1.80 1.34 -14.83
C ILE A 121 0.96 0.07 -14.86
N GLY A 122 -0.18 0.07 -14.16
CA GLY A 122 -1.10 -1.05 -14.09
C GLY A 122 -1.81 -1.32 -15.43
N GLU A 123 -2.27 -0.27 -16.11
CA GLU A 123 -2.88 -0.39 -17.45
C GLU A 123 -1.89 -1.00 -18.45
N TYR A 124 -0.66 -0.49 -18.47
CA TYR A 124 0.35 -1.01 -19.40
C TYR A 124 0.74 -2.46 -19.07
N LEU A 125 0.81 -2.81 -17.79
CA LEU A 125 1.02 -4.19 -17.33
C LEU A 125 -0.11 -5.12 -17.77
N ALA A 126 -1.37 -4.69 -17.64
CA ALA A 126 -2.55 -5.44 -18.07
C ALA A 126 -2.62 -5.65 -19.59
N GLU A 127 -2.09 -4.72 -20.38
CA GLU A 127 -2.11 -4.80 -21.84
C GLU A 127 -0.93 -5.59 -22.40
N ASN A 128 0.26 -5.38 -21.83
CA ASN A 128 1.52 -5.81 -22.45
C ASN A 128 2.25 -6.90 -21.66
N GLY A 129 1.73 -7.31 -20.50
CA GLY A 129 2.41 -8.23 -19.59
C GLY A 129 3.71 -7.66 -18.98
N ALA A 130 4.01 -6.39 -19.24
CA ALA A 130 5.19 -5.70 -18.76
C ALA A 130 4.83 -4.27 -18.39
N SER A 131 5.52 -3.70 -17.40
CA SER A 131 5.35 -2.29 -17.00
C SER A 131 6.26 -1.35 -17.79
N LYS A 132 5.91 -0.06 -17.83
CA LYS A 132 6.74 1.02 -18.39
C LYS A 132 6.90 2.16 -17.39
N ILE A 133 7.82 3.07 -17.69
CA ILE A 133 7.89 4.38 -17.04
C ILE A 133 6.69 5.21 -17.54
N PRO A 134 5.82 5.73 -16.64
CA PRO A 134 4.72 6.62 -17.00
C PRO A 134 5.19 7.87 -17.74
N GLY A 135 4.32 8.48 -18.54
CA GLY A 135 4.63 9.70 -19.30
C GLY A 135 5.25 10.84 -18.47
N PRO A 136 4.71 11.18 -17.28
CA PRO A 136 5.35 12.14 -16.37
C PRO A 136 6.76 11.73 -15.92
N GLY A 137 7.00 10.44 -15.74
CA GLY A 137 8.31 9.91 -15.36
C GLY A 137 9.34 10.09 -16.47
N VAL A 138 8.95 9.89 -17.73
CA VAL A 138 9.81 10.14 -18.90
C VAL A 138 10.28 11.59 -18.93
N ARG A 139 9.38 12.56 -18.67
CA ARG A 139 9.73 13.99 -18.62
C ARG A 139 10.68 14.33 -17.47
N ASN A 140 10.47 13.74 -16.29
CA ASN A 140 11.37 13.93 -15.16
C ASN A 140 12.77 13.39 -15.47
N MET A 141 12.85 12.21 -16.08
CA MET A 141 14.13 11.61 -16.48
C MET A 141 14.85 12.43 -17.55
N GLU A 142 14.13 12.98 -18.53
CA GLU A 142 14.70 13.91 -19.50
C GLU A 142 15.26 15.17 -18.83
N LYS A 143 14.53 15.74 -17.86
CA LYS A 143 14.98 16.90 -17.10
C LYS A 143 16.26 16.61 -16.32
N ASP A 144 16.33 15.47 -15.65
CA ASP A 144 17.43 15.13 -14.74
C ASP A 144 18.66 14.58 -15.46
N LEU A 145 18.46 13.82 -16.54
CA LEU A 145 19.53 13.11 -17.27
C LEU A 145 19.83 13.70 -18.66
N GLY A 146 19.03 14.65 -19.11
CA GLY A 146 19.15 15.33 -20.41
C GLY A 146 18.73 14.48 -21.61
N GLY A 147 18.80 15.08 -22.80
CA GLY A 147 18.39 14.45 -24.06
C GLY A 147 19.13 13.14 -24.40
N ARG A 148 20.33 12.93 -23.83
CA ARG A 148 21.08 11.67 -23.97
C ARG A 148 20.26 10.46 -23.50
N TRP A 149 19.48 10.61 -22.44
CA TRP A 149 18.65 9.52 -21.92
C TRP A 149 17.54 9.15 -22.92
N ILE A 150 16.92 10.14 -23.56
CA ILE A 150 15.91 9.90 -24.61
C ILE A 150 16.54 9.20 -25.81
N SER A 151 17.68 9.69 -26.31
CA SER A 151 18.40 9.05 -27.40
C SER A 151 18.73 7.60 -27.07
N PHE A 152 19.27 7.35 -25.87
CA PHE A 152 19.55 5.99 -25.40
C PHE A 152 18.31 5.08 -25.39
N LYS A 153 17.16 5.59 -24.95
CA LYS A 153 15.91 4.81 -24.91
C LYS A 153 15.35 4.53 -26.30
N ARG A 154 15.42 5.49 -27.22
CA ARG A 154 14.98 5.33 -28.61
C ARG A 154 15.87 4.37 -29.39
N ASP A 155 17.17 4.46 -29.17
CA ASP A 155 18.18 3.74 -29.95
C ASP A 155 18.57 2.40 -29.28
N LEU A 156 17.81 1.97 -28.25
CA LEU A 156 18.14 0.83 -27.39
C LEU A 156 18.32 -0.48 -28.16
N ASP A 157 17.51 -0.75 -29.18
CA ASP A 157 17.63 -1.99 -29.96
C ASP A 157 18.89 -1.99 -30.84
N SER A 158 19.28 -0.83 -31.39
CA SER A 158 20.55 -0.68 -32.11
C SER A 158 21.74 -0.90 -31.18
N ILE A 159 21.71 -0.26 -30.00
CA ILE A 159 22.76 -0.40 -28.98
C ILE A 159 22.88 -1.87 -28.54
N ARG A 160 21.76 -2.57 -28.36
CA ARG A 160 21.76 -4.00 -28.02
C ARG A 160 22.42 -4.84 -29.13
N ALA A 161 22.08 -4.59 -30.39
CA ALA A 161 22.66 -5.30 -31.53
C ALA A 161 24.18 -5.07 -31.63
N GLU A 162 24.65 -3.83 -31.46
CA GLU A 162 26.07 -3.49 -31.43
C GLU A 162 26.83 -4.21 -30.30
N LEU A 163 26.19 -4.37 -29.14
CA LEU A 163 26.73 -5.12 -28.00
C LEU A 163 26.60 -6.65 -28.13
N GLY A 164 26.09 -7.17 -29.26
CA GLY A 164 25.85 -8.60 -29.45
C GLY A 164 24.72 -9.18 -28.59
N LEU A 165 23.84 -8.32 -28.06
CA LEU A 165 22.69 -8.71 -27.24
C LEU A 165 21.47 -8.98 -28.12
N LYS A 166 20.68 -9.99 -27.74
CA LYS A 166 19.38 -10.27 -28.38
C LYS A 166 18.41 -9.10 -28.17
N PRO A 167 17.34 -8.96 -28.99
CA PRO A 167 16.23 -8.05 -28.70
C PRO A 167 15.65 -8.26 -27.29
N ARG A 168 14.90 -7.28 -26.78
CA ARG A 168 14.19 -7.45 -25.52
C ARG A 168 13.13 -8.54 -25.68
N ASP A 169 13.24 -9.58 -24.87
CA ASP A 169 12.22 -10.62 -24.76
C ASP A 169 11.09 -10.09 -23.85
N ILE A 170 10.05 -9.54 -24.47
CA ILE A 170 8.80 -9.22 -23.79
C ILE A 170 7.85 -10.35 -24.15
N ARG A 171 7.64 -11.27 -23.22
CA ARG A 171 6.72 -12.39 -23.42
C ARG A 171 5.31 -11.84 -23.60
N ASP A 172 4.55 -12.44 -24.50
CA ASP A 172 3.13 -12.16 -24.65
C ASP A 172 2.33 -12.83 -23.53
N THR A 173 2.37 -12.20 -22.35
CA THR A 173 1.62 -12.64 -21.16
C THR A 173 0.49 -11.68 -20.82
N GLY A 174 0.11 -10.79 -21.75
CA GLY A 174 -0.88 -9.74 -21.50
C GLY A 174 -2.24 -10.32 -21.09
N SER A 175 -2.69 -11.39 -21.75
CA SER A 175 -3.95 -12.06 -21.44
C SER A 175 -3.96 -12.72 -20.05
N GLU A 176 -2.89 -13.43 -19.68
CA GLU A 176 -2.75 -14.06 -18.37
C GLU A 176 -2.70 -13.01 -17.25
N VAL A 177 -1.88 -11.98 -17.43
CA VAL A 177 -1.74 -10.89 -16.47
C VAL A 177 -3.06 -10.14 -16.31
N ARG A 178 -3.77 -9.85 -17.40
CA ARG A 178 -5.11 -9.25 -17.35
C ARG A 178 -6.09 -10.10 -16.55
N ALA A 179 -6.13 -11.41 -16.79
CA ALA A 179 -7.04 -12.30 -16.06
C ALA A 179 -6.77 -12.30 -14.55
N ILE A 180 -5.49 -12.23 -14.14
CA ILE A 180 -5.13 -12.09 -12.71
C ILE A 180 -5.59 -10.73 -12.16
N LEU A 181 -5.39 -9.64 -12.90
CA LEU A 181 -5.81 -8.30 -12.48
C LEU A 181 -7.34 -8.19 -12.40
N GLU A 182 -8.08 -8.78 -13.33
CA GLU A 182 -9.54 -8.90 -13.25
C GLU A 182 -9.97 -9.72 -12.02
N GLY A 183 -9.38 -10.90 -11.82
CA GLY A 183 -9.72 -11.79 -10.70
C GLY A 183 -9.37 -11.23 -9.32
N THR A 184 -8.43 -10.29 -9.23
CA THR A 184 -8.04 -9.60 -7.98
C THR A 184 -8.80 -8.30 -7.75
N GLY A 185 -9.72 -7.90 -8.65
CA GLY A 185 -10.49 -6.65 -8.53
C GLY A 185 -9.67 -5.38 -8.83
N PHE A 186 -8.52 -5.51 -9.51
CA PHE A 186 -7.63 -4.38 -9.80
C PHE A 186 -8.35 -3.25 -10.57
N PHE A 187 -9.07 -3.58 -11.64
CA PHE A 187 -9.71 -2.57 -12.51
C PHE A 187 -10.84 -1.82 -11.81
N GLU A 188 -11.57 -2.47 -10.92
CA GLU A 188 -12.60 -1.80 -10.12
C GLU A 188 -11.97 -0.86 -9.08
N ARG A 189 -10.87 -1.29 -8.45
CA ARG A 189 -10.09 -0.43 -7.55
C ARG A 189 -9.47 0.76 -8.29
N GLU A 190 -8.99 0.55 -9.50
CA GLU A 190 -8.48 1.60 -10.38
C GLU A 190 -9.56 2.62 -10.74
N LYS A 191 -10.74 2.18 -11.19
CA LYS A 191 -11.89 3.07 -11.47
C LYS A 191 -12.25 3.91 -10.25
N TRP A 192 -12.23 3.31 -9.06
CA TRP A 192 -12.51 4.00 -7.81
C TRP A 192 -11.43 5.04 -7.44
N ILE A 193 -10.15 4.73 -7.64
CA ILE A 193 -9.07 5.72 -7.48
C ILE A 193 -9.28 6.90 -8.43
N ARG A 194 -9.58 6.61 -9.71
CA ARG A 194 -9.83 7.64 -10.75
C ARG A 194 -11.06 8.50 -10.46
N SER A 195 -12.06 7.97 -9.77
CA SER A 195 -13.25 8.74 -9.36
C SER A 195 -12.99 9.66 -8.16
N GLY A 196 -11.77 9.66 -7.61
CA GLY A 196 -11.42 10.38 -6.39
C GLY A 196 -12.11 9.79 -5.16
N GLY A 197 -12.30 8.47 -5.15
CA GLY A 197 -12.90 7.77 -4.04
C GLY A 197 -14.44 7.75 -4.02
N ARG A 198 -15.09 8.25 -5.08
CA ARG A 198 -16.56 8.32 -5.18
C ARG A 198 -17.16 7.04 -5.75
N GLY A 199 -18.24 6.55 -5.12
CA GLY A 199 -18.99 5.37 -5.55
C GLY A 199 -18.68 4.12 -4.70
N ASN A 200 -19.59 3.14 -4.73
CA ASN A 200 -19.37 1.83 -4.13
C ASN A 200 -18.72 0.90 -5.16
N ILE A 201 -17.65 0.24 -4.75
CA ILE A 201 -17.04 -0.89 -5.46
C ILE A 201 -17.94 -2.12 -5.22
N SER A 202 -18.04 -3.15 -6.08
CA SER A 202 -18.86 -4.36 -5.82
C SER A 202 -17.99 -5.59 -5.52
N GLY A 203 -18.48 -6.51 -4.66
CA GLY A 203 -17.87 -7.84 -4.44
C GLY A 203 -17.22 -8.13 -3.08
N PHE A 204 -18.02 -8.35 -2.03
CA PHE A 204 -18.09 -9.54 -1.17
C PHE A 204 -19.04 -9.20 -0.02
N SER A 205 -20.12 -9.96 0.11
CA SER A 205 -21.15 -9.75 1.13
C SER A 205 -20.56 -9.91 2.53
N HIS A 206 -20.52 -8.84 3.31
CA HIS A 206 -20.64 -8.98 4.76
C HIS A 206 -22.14 -8.95 5.10
N SER A 207 -22.61 -9.97 5.81
CA SER A 207 -23.93 -9.99 6.41
C SER A 207 -24.00 -8.85 7.43
N THR A 208 -24.56 -7.71 7.03
CA THR A 208 -24.89 -6.64 7.96
C THR A 208 -26.15 -7.03 8.73
N SER A 209 -25.99 -7.58 9.93
CA SER A 209 -27.04 -7.52 10.95
C SER A 209 -27.00 -6.12 11.56
N THR A 210 -27.65 -5.18 10.89
CA THR A 210 -28.04 -3.89 11.47
C THR A 210 -29.29 -4.11 12.33
N GLU A 211 -29.14 -4.12 13.65
CA GLU A 211 -30.24 -3.80 14.55
C GLU A 211 -29.87 -2.56 15.38
N THR A 212 -30.56 -1.48 15.05
CA THR A 212 -30.76 -0.29 15.87
C THR A 212 -31.26 -0.69 17.26
N VAL A 213 -30.49 -0.45 18.32
CA VAL A 213 -30.98 -0.57 19.69
C VAL A 213 -31.44 0.81 20.18
N ASN A 214 -32.74 1.05 20.08
CA ASN A 214 -33.47 1.91 21.00
C ASN A 214 -33.71 1.15 22.31
N ARG A 215 -33.62 1.88 23.44
CA ARG A 215 -33.95 1.40 24.79
C ARG A 215 -35.41 0.94 24.87
N GLU A 216 -35.65 -0.26 25.38
CA GLU A 216 -36.52 -0.57 26.55
C GLU A 216 -36.82 -2.09 26.70
N THR A 217 -36.75 -2.56 27.95
CA THR A 217 -37.41 -3.73 28.59
C THR A 217 -37.18 -5.19 28.09
N VAL A 218 -36.39 -5.92 28.90
CA VAL A 218 -36.54 -7.29 29.46
C VAL A 218 -37.61 -8.26 28.86
N ASN A 219 -37.16 -9.40 28.31
CA ASN A 219 -37.47 -10.76 28.81
C ASN A 219 -36.72 -11.88 28.04
N HIS A 220 -36.48 -12.99 28.77
CA HIS A 220 -35.82 -14.23 28.37
C HIS A 220 -36.30 -14.85 27.05
N GLU A 221 -35.37 -15.38 26.24
CA GLU A 221 -35.33 -16.81 25.83
C GLU A 221 -34.07 -17.12 24.99
N THR A 222 -33.56 -18.34 25.18
CA THR A 222 -32.32 -18.89 24.62
C THR A 222 -32.49 -19.41 23.20
N ALA A 223 -31.58 -19.05 22.29
CA ALA A 223 -31.28 -19.87 21.11
C ALA A 223 -29.83 -19.63 20.64
N SER A 224 -29.09 -20.72 20.57
CA SER A 224 -27.69 -20.87 20.22
C SER A 224 -27.42 -20.69 18.73
N HIS A 225 -26.49 -19.79 18.36
CA HIS A 225 -25.72 -19.87 17.11
C HIS A 225 -24.31 -19.29 17.31
N GLU A 226 -23.31 -20.08 16.90
CA GLU A 226 -21.88 -19.85 17.08
C GLU A 226 -21.36 -18.77 16.11
N THR A 227 -20.60 -17.81 16.64
CA THR A 227 -19.79 -16.84 15.89
C THR A 227 -18.32 -17.15 16.12
N PRO A 228 -17.42 -17.02 15.12
CA PRO A 228 -15.99 -17.18 15.35
C PRO A 228 -15.46 -15.95 16.07
N GLN A 229 -15.29 -16.08 17.39
CA GLN A 229 -14.67 -15.08 18.25
C GLN A 229 -13.17 -14.95 17.96
N CYS A 230 -12.67 -13.71 17.99
CA CYS A 230 -11.25 -13.40 18.14
C CYS A 230 -10.69 -14.13 19.37
N GLY A 231 -9.97 -15.23 19.13
CA GLY A 231 -9.21 -15.98 20.13
C GLY A 231 -7.80 -15.41 20.32
N VAL A 232 -7.34 -15.50 21.57
CA VAL A 232 -6.04 -15.09 22.13
C VAL A 232 -4.86 -15.78 21.45
#